data_AF-A0A1W1CK81-F1
#
_entry.id   AF-A0A1W1CK81-F1
#
_cell.length_a   1.000
_cell.length_b   1.000
_cell.length_c   1.000
_cell.angle_alpha   90.00
_cell.angle_beta   90.00
_cell.angle_gamma   90.00
#
_symmetry.space_group_name_H-M   'P 1'
#
loop_
_entity.id
_entity.type
_entity.pdbx_description
1 polymer ?
#
loop_
_entity_poly.entity_id
_entity_poly.type
_entity_poly.pdbx_seq_one_letter_code
_entity_poly.pdbx_strand_id
1 'polypeptide(L)' 'MASHAFNVLDARKAISQAQRQNYILKVRELSIGCAKLYKEQESERNERVNA' A
#
# COMPACT_ATOMS: atom_id res chain seq x y z
N MET A 1 -7.63 -0.72 1.98
CA MET A 1 -8.74 0.20 1.60
C MET A 1 -8.35 1.15 0.47
N ALA A 2 -7.20 1.84 0.53
CA ALA A 2 -6.78 2.80 -0.50
C ALA A 2 -6.75 2.24 -1.94
N SER A 3 -6.09 1.09 -2.17
CA SER A 3 -6.02 0.47 -3.51
C SER A 3 -7.38 0.05 -4.06
N HIS A 4 -8.27 -0.44 -3.20
CA HIS A 4 -9.61 -0.86 -3.61
C HIS A 4 -10.46 0.33 -4.04
N ALA A 5 -10.44 1.42 -3.26
CA ALA A 5 -11.14 2.66 -3.62
C ALA A 5 -10.59 3.24 -4.94
N PHE A 6 -9.27 3.25 -5.12
CA PHE A 6 -8.63 3.65 -6.39
C PHE A 6 -9.15 2.82 -7.57
N ASN A 7 -9.17 1.49 -7.45
CA ASN A 7 -9.63 0.61 -8.53
C ASN A 7 -11.09 0.88 -8.93
N VAL A 8 -11.96 1.13 -7.94
CA VAL A 8 -13.37 1.47 -8.22
C VAL A 8 -13.47 2.79 -8.98
N LEU A 9 -12.73 3.83 -8.56
CA LEU A 9 -12.73 5.13 -9.23
C LEU A 9 -12.17 5.05 -10.65
N ASP A 10 -11.10 4.28 -10.84
CA ASP A 10 -10.45 4.08 -12.13
C ASP A 10 -11.36 3.33 -13.12
N ALA A 11 -12.01 2.25 -12.66
CA ALA A 11 -12.97 1.48 -13.46
C ALA A 11 -14.18 2.31 -13.88
N ARG A 12 -14.62 3.25 -13.03
CA ARG A 12 -15.69 4.20 -13.35
C ARG A 12 -15.25 5.37 -14.23
N LYS A 13 -13.97 5.42 -14.62
CA LYS A 13 -13.38 6.54 -15.38
C LYS A 13 -13.61 7.90 -14.69
N ALA A 14 -13.68 7.90 -13.36
CA ALA A 14 -13.99 9.07 -12.55
C ALA A 14 -12.75 9.93 -12.21
N ILE A 15 -11.57 9.55 -12.74
CA ILE A 15 -10.30 10.21 -12.49
C ILE A 15 -9.58 10.49 -13.81
N SER A 16 -8.90 11.62 -13.88
CA SER A 16 -8.06 11.99 -15.01
C SER A 16 -6.76 11.17 -15.06
N GLN A 17 -6.05 11.23 -16.19
CA GLN A 17 -4.76 10.55 -16.34
C GLN A 17 -3.72 11.04 -15.31
N ALA A 18 -3.69 12.34 -15.02
CA ALA A 18 -2.79 12.91 -14.01
C ALA A 18 -3.16 12.44 -12.58
N GLN A 19 -4.47 12.39 -12.27
CA GLN A 19 -4.94 11.87 -10.98
C GLN A 19 -4.59 10.39 -10.81
N ARG A 20 -4.72 9.57 -11.87
CA ARG A 20 -4.33 8.16 -11.84
C ARG A 20 -2.87 7.98 -11.42
N GLN A 21 -1.94 8.74 -12.03
CA GLN A 21 -0.52 8.66 -11.67
C GLN A 21 -0.28 9.05 -10.20
N ASN A 22 -0.93 10.11 -9.73
CA ASN A 22 -0.85 10.55 -8.33
C ASN A 22 -1.37 9.48 -7.36
N TYR A 23 -2.53 8.88 -7.63
CA TYR A 23 -3.08 7.81 -6.79
C TYR A 23 -2.18 6.58 -6.76
N ILE A 24 -1.58 6.19 -7.89
CA ILE A 24 -0.63 5.07 -7.95
C ILE A 24 0.58 5.34 -7.05
N LEU A 25 1.15 6.55 -7.11
CA LEU A 25 2.27 6.94 -6.24
C LEU A 25 1.90 6.84 -4.77
N LYS A 26 0.74 7.40 -4.38
CA LYS A 26 0.25 7.34 -2.98
C LYS A 26 0.04 5.90 -2.50
N VAL A 27 -0.59 5.04 -3.31
CA VAL A 27 -0.78 3.62 -2.97
C VAL A 27 0.56 2.90 -2.82
N ARG A 28 1.53 3.21 -3.70
CA ARG A 28 2.87 2.63 -3.65
C ARG A 28 3.62 3.06 -2.38
N GLU A 29 3.59 4.33 -2.03
CA GLU A 29 4.23 4.86 -0.82
C GLU A 29 3.67 4.20 0.44
N LEU A 30 2.36 4.06 0.55
CA LEU A 30 1.72 3.35 1.64
C LEU A 30 2.17 1.89 1.73
N SER A 31 2.21 1.20 0.58
CA SER A 31 2.64 -0.21 0.51
C SER A 31 4.10 -0.39 0.93
N ILE A 32 4.98 0.53 0.52
CA ILE A 32 6.38 0.56 0.94
C ILE A 32 6.49 0.80 2.45
N GLY A 33 5.71 1.73 3.00
CA GLY A 33 5.66 1.99 4.44
C GLY A 33 5.26 0.73 5.23
N CYS A 34 4.20 0.04 4.82
CA CYS A 34 3.79 -1.22 5.44
C CYS A 34 4.88 -2.29 5.36
N ALA A 35 5.54 -2.44 4.21
CA ALA A 35 6.60 -3.43 4.03
C ALA A 35 7.83 -3.15 4.91
N LYS A 36 8.23 -1.87 5.03
CA LYS A 36 9.31 -1.44 5.92
C LYS A 36 9.00 -1.74 7.39
N LEU A 37 7.83 -1.31 7.86
CA LEU A 37 7.40 -1.57 9.24
C LEU A 37 7.32 -3.07 9.55
N TYR A 38 6.81 -3.88 8.60
CA TYR A 38 6.80 -5.33 8.74
C TYR A 38 8.22 -5.93 8.83
N LYS A 39 9.15 -5.42 8.02
CA LYS A 39 10.55 -5.86 8.03
C LYS A 39 11.27 -5.44 9.31
N GLU A 40 10.99 -4.25 9.83
CA GLU A 40 11.55 -3.77 11.10
C GLU A 40 11.13 -4.64 12.29
N GLN A 41 9.89 -5.13 12.29
CA GLN A 41 9.36 -6.01 13.34
C GLN A 41 9.75 -7.49 13.17
N GLU A 42 10.57 -7.82 12.17
CA GLU A 42 10.87 -9.21 11.83
C GLU A 42 11.68 -9.95 12.90
N SER A 43 12.63 -9.27 13.55
CA SER A 43 13.41 -9.89 14.63
C SER A 43 12.52 -10.32 15.80
N GLU A 44 11.70 -9.41 16.31
CA GLU A 44 10.76 -9.70 17.40
C GLU A 44 9.75 -10.79 17.01
N ARG A 45 9.29 -10.77 15.75
CA ARG A 45 8.41 -11.84 15.24
C ARG A 45 9.11 -13.18 15.27
N ASN A 46 10.36 -13.25 14.83
CA ASN A 46 11.13 -14.50 14.82
C ASN A 46 11.38 -15.01 16.24
N GLU A 47 11.63 -14.12 17.21
CA GLU A 47 11.72 -14.50 18.63
C GLU A 47 10.41 -15.10 19.13
N ARG A 48 9.26 -14.47 18.83
CA ARG A 48 7.93 -14.99 19.23
C ARG A 48 7.58 -16.34 18.59
N VAL A 49 8.04 -16.58 17.37
CA VAL A 49 7.71 -17.81 16.61
C VAL A 49 8.64 -18.97 16.96
N ASN A 50 9.88 -18.68 17.37
CA ASN A 50 10.87 -19.70 17.72
C ASN A 50 10.93 -20.02 19.22
N ALA A 51 10.17 -19.30 20.07
CA ALA A 51 9.96 -19.60 21.49
C ALA A 51 8.88 -20.67 21.67
#